data_AF-A0AAU4ULI8-F1
#
_entry.id   AF-A0AAU4ULI8-F1
#
_cell.length_a   1.000
_cell.length_b   1.000
_cell.length_c   1.000
_cell.angle_alpha   90.00
_cell.angle_beta   90.00
_cell.angle_gamma   90.00
#
_symmetry.space_group_name_H-M   'P 1'
#
loop_
_entity.id
_entity.type
_entity.pdbx_description
1 polymer ?
#
loop_
_entity_poly.entity_id
_entity_poly.type
_entity_poly.pdbx_seq_one_letter_code
_entity_poly.pdbx_strand_id
1 'polypeptide(L)'
;MALDMESGVLLWRHGPALRPCALLADSVVALRISPSPTLVVVVLDAATGEDRWAEPVDLPPWARCTLNDTREFSLRTETDEDVAVIHWVARTRYGGGAAPSAQVLKDSRREAYGSLRVDPAGPPVVVLPEAEAPPEPTDADAPSLVPPAAVSARPAADVLLDQSMAGDVLVELVLRSDSGAIVLRAVEPLVGTVKWEVRLDHAATRRAPKLPP
;
A
#
# COMPACT_ATOMS: atom_id res chain seq x y z
N MET A 1 -9.36 0.81 -6.06
CA MET A 1 -10.32 0.58 -7.17
C MET A 1 -10.93 -0.79 -6.96
N ALA A 2 -12.12 -1.04 -7.50
CA ALA A 2 -12.72 -2.38 -7.57
C ALA A 2 -12.94 -2.79 -9.02
N LEU A 3 -12.74 -4.08 -9.27
CA LEU A 3 -12.86 -4.72 -10.57
C LEU A 3 -13.79 -5.92 -10.42
N ASP A 4 -14.64 -6.13 -11.42
CA ASP A 4 -15.33 -7.40 -11.61
C ASP A 4 -14.29 -8.45 -12.04
N MET A 5 -14.11 -9.49 -11.23
CA MET A 5 -13.04 -10.48 -11.44
C MET A 5 -13.31 -11.43 -12.61
N GLU A 6 -14.56 -11.53 -13.07
CA GLU A 6 -14.91 -12.38 -14.22
C GLU A 6 -14.60 -11.67 -15.54
N SER A 7 -15.01 -10.41 -15.65
CA SER A 7 -14.94 -9.61 -16.88
C SER A 7 -13.77 -8.62 -16.94
N GLY A 8 -13.15 -8.30 -15.80
CA GLY A 8 -12.16 -7.23 -15.67
C GLY A 8 -12.76 -5.83 -15.74
N VAL A 9 -14.09 -5.70 -15.68
CA VAL A 9 -14.77 -4.39 -15.76
C VAL A 9 -14.50 -3.58 -14.48
N LEU A 10 -14.10 -2.32 -14.66
CA LEU A 10 -13.96 -1.36 -13.56
C LEU A 10 -15.33 -1.01 -12.99
N LEU A 11 -15.58 -1.43 -11.74
CA LEU A 11 -16.80 -1.11 -11.01
C LEU A 11 -16.73 0.32 -10.47
N TRP A 12 -15.64 0.64 -9.77
CA TRP A 12 -15.39 1.98 -9.26
C TRP A 12 -13.90 2.23 -9.04
N ARG A 13 -13.54 3.52 -9.00
CA ARG A 13 -12.20 3.99 -8.70
C ARG A 13 -12.26 5.13 -7.69
N HIS A 14 -11.61 4.90 -6.56
CA HIS A 14 -11.35 5.95 -5.57
C HIS A 14 -9.95 6.54 -5.81
N GLY A 15 -9.78 7.81 -5.48
CA GLY A 15 -8.63 8.64 -5.86
C GLY A 15 -7.27 8.12 -5.40
N PRO A 16 -6.18 8.81 -5.79
CA PRO A 16 -4.85 8.48 -5.31
C PRO A 16 -4.76 8.72 -3.80
N ALA A 17 -3.86 8.01 -3.13
CA ALA A 17 -3.58 8.13 -1.69
C ALA A 17 -4.50 7.36 -0.71
N LEU A 18 -5.19 6.33 -1.20
CA LEU A 18 -5.79 5.31 -0.34
C LEU A 18 -4.92 4.06 -0.30
N ARG A 19 -4.74 3.52 0.91
CA ARG A 19 -4.23 2.17 1.16
C ARG A 19 -5.40 1.30 1.62
N PRO A 20 -5.90 0.35 0.81
CA PRO A 20 -6.86 -0.63 1.27
C PRO A 20 -6.27 -1.47 2.40
N CYS A 21 -7.03 -1.68 3.47
CA CYS A 21 -6.61 -2.44 4.65
C CYS A 21 -7.41 -3.73 4.82
N ALA A 22 -8.75 -3.64 4.68
CA ALA A 22 -9.63 -4.79 4.78
C ALA A 22 -10.85 -4.63 3.86
N LEU A 23 -11.37 -5.78 3.41
CA LEU A 23 -12.69 -5.90 2.83
C LEU A 23 -13.57 -6.64 3.85
N LEU A 24 -14.63 -5.98 4.28
CA LEU A 24 -15.70 -6.53 5.13
C LEU A 24 -16.96 -6.68 4.26
N ALA A 25 -18.01 -7.30 4.80
CA ALA A 25 -19.18 -7.76 4.04
C ALA A 25 -19.66 -6.80 2.93
N ASP A 26 -19.87 -5.52 3.27
CA ASP A 26 -20.33 -4.48 2.34
C ASP A 26 -19.44 -3.22 2.35
N SER A 27 -18.26 -3.32 2.95
CA SER A 27 -17.44 -2.16 3.30
C SER A 27 -15.97 -2.40 3.01
N VAL A 28 -15.29 -1.40 2.46
CA VAL A 28 -13.82 -1.39 2.33
C VAL A 28 -13.26 -0.46 3.39
N VAL A 29 -12.47 -1.01 4.31
CA VAL A 29 -11.69 -0.20 5.25
C VAL A 29 -10.38 0.17 4.58
N ALA A 30 -10.11 1.46 4.50
CA ALA A 30 -8.90 2.01 3.91
C ALA A 30 -8.32 3.13 4.76
N LEU A 31 -7.04 3.42 4.52
CA LEU A 31 -6.35 4.57 5.10
C LEU A 31 -6.06 5.58 4.01
N ARG A 32 -6.50 6.82 4.24
CA ARG A 32 -6.12 7.97 3.42
C ARG A 32 -4.87 8.60 4.01
N ILE A 33 -3.79 8.57 3.23
CA ILE A 33 -2.46 9.03 3.66
C ILE A 33 -2.09 10.25 2.84
N SER A 34 -2.10 11.42 3.47
CA SER A 34 -1.62 12.65 2.84
C SER A 34 -0.14 12.91 3.20
N PRO A 35 0.59 13.79 2.50
CA PRO A 35 1.94 14.26 2.87
C PRO A 35 2.01 15.11 4.15
N SER A 36 1.20 14.76 5.16
CA SER A 36 0.98 15.40 6.46
C SER A 36 0.94 14.28 7.51
N PRO A 37 1.26 14.49 8.80
CA PRO A 37 1.15 13.44 9.82
C PRO A 37 -0.28 12.93 10.03
N THR A 38 -1.28 13.50 9.34
CA THR A 38 -2.67 13.08 9.40
C THR A 38 -2.88 11.78 8.62
N LEU A 39 -3.14 10.73 9.36
CA LEU A 39 -3.74 9.50 8.86
C LEU A 39 -5.25 9.64 9.01
N VAL A 40 -6.03 9.25 8.00
CA VAL A 40 -7.50 9.24 8.10
C VAL A 40 -7.98 7.84 7.79
N VAL A 41 -8.71 7.23 8.72
CA VAL A 41 -9.47 6.01 8.44
C VAL A 41 -10.67 6.40 7.59
N VAL A 42 -10.87 5.69 6.49
CA VAL A 42 -12.01 5.89 5.61
C VAL A 42 -12.69 4.54 5.42
N VAL A 43 -13.99 4.50 5.64
CA VAL A 43 -14.81 3.35 5.29
C VAL A 43 -15.58 3.69 4.03
N LEU A 44 -15.38 2.87 3.00
CA LEU A 44 -16.07 3.00 1.72
C LEU A 44 -17.17 1.96 1.62
N ASP A 45 -18.25 2.30 0.94
CA ASP A 45 -19.20 1.31 0.46
C ASP A 45 -18.54 0.41 -0.61
N ALA A 46 -18.60 -0.91 -0.44
CA ALA A 46 -17.88 -1.83 -1.32
C ALA A 46 -18.47 -1.90 -2.74
N ALA A 47 -19.77 -1.60 -2.89
CA ALA A 47 -20.44 -1.67 -4.19
C ALA A 47 -20.18 -0.42 -5.04
N THR A 48 -20.12 0.75 -4.41
CA THR A 48 -20.05 2.06 -5.09
C THR A 48 -18.69 2.74 -4.96
N GLY A 49 -17.93 2.41 -3.91
CA GLY A 49 -16.70 3.09 -3.55
C GLY A 49 -16.94 4.46 -2.91
N GLU A 50 -18.16 4.82 -2.52
CA GLU A 50 -18.45 6.10 -1.86
C GLU A 50 -18.02 6.08 -0.39
N ASP A 51 -17.55 7.22 0.13
CA ASP A 51 -17.20 7.38 1.55
C ASP A 51 -18.47 7.23 2.41
N ARG A 52 -18.54 6.18 3.24
CA ARG A 52 -19.58 6.04 4.28
C ARG A 52 -19.28 6.96 5.46
N TRP A 53 -18.03 6.94 5.91
CA TRP A 53 -17.52 7.87 6.93
C TRP A 53 -15.99 7.91 6.90
N ALA A 54 -15.43 8.95 7.52
CA ALA A 54 -13.99 9.13 7.67
C ALA A 54 -13.66 9.75 9.03
N GLU A 55 -12.59 9.27 9.68
CA GLU A 55 -12.16 9.74 10.99
C GLU A 55 -10.64 9.96 11.01
N PRO A 56 -10.15 11.14 11.44
CA PRO A 56 -8.72 11.38 11.61
C PRO A 56 -8.14 10.55 12.75
N VAL A 57 -6.91 10.09 12.57
CA VAL A 57 -6.13 9.40 13.59
C VAL A 57 -4.93 10.26 13.95
N ASP A 58 -4.84 10.60 15.23
CA ASP A 58 -3.71 11.33 15.76
C ASP A 58 -2.48 10.42 15.81
N LEU A 59 -1.44 10.83 15.09
CA LEU A 59 -0.14 10.19 15.12
C LEU A 59 0.89 11.15 15.75
N PRO A 60 2.01 10.62 16.25
CA PRO A 60 3.10 11.47 16.70
C PRO A 60 3.51 12.47 15.60
N PRO A 61 3.81 13.74 15.91
CA PRO A 61 4.08 14.78 14.91
C PRO A 61 5.34 14.50 14.05
N TRP A 62 6.21 13.60 14.52
CA TRP A 62 7.39 13.14 13.80
C TRP A 62 7.12 11.96 12.86
N ALA A 63 5.97 11.28 12.98
CA ALA A 63 5.62 10.16 12.13
C ALA A 63 5.46 10.61 10.67
N ARG A 64 5.83 9.74 9.74
CA ARG A 64 5.73 9.96 8.29
C ARG A 64 5.03 8.76 7.68
N CYS A 65 3.72 8.91 7.46
CA CYS A 65 2.92 7.85 6.88
C CYS A 65 3.25 7.66 5.40
N THR A 66 3.23 6.41 4.96
CA THR A 66 3.46 6.03 3.56
C THR A 66 2.38 5.03 3.13
N LEU A 67 2.00 5.09 1.85
CA LEU A 67 1.02 4.16 1.28
C LEU A 67 1.49 2.71 1.32
N ASN A 68 2.79 2.51 1.13
CA ASN A 68 3.43 1.20 1.19
C ASN A 68 4.19 1.07 2.51
N ASP A 69 4.41 -0.16 2.95
CA ASP A 69 5.26 -0.43 4.11
C ASP A 69 6.72 -0.05 3.81
N THR A 70 7.32 0.61 4.79
CA THR A 70 8.71 1.01 4.81
C THR A 70 9.29 0.66 6.17
N ARG A 71 10.60 0.86 6.34
CA ARG A 71 11.23 0.68 7.66
C ARG A 71 10.75 1.76 8.65
N GLU A 72 10.42 2.94 8.14
CA GLU A 72 9.98 4.11 8.88
C GLU A 72 8.49 4.07 9.23
N PHE A 73 7.67 3.40 8.43
CA PHE A 73 6.25 3.27 8.69
C PHE A 73 5.70 1.98 8.09
N SER A 74 5.06 1.16 8.91
CA SER A 74 4.46 -0.10 8.48
C SER A 74 3.07 -0.27 9.08
N LEU A 75 2.19 -0.92 8.33
CA LEU A 75 0.83 -1.25 8.73
C LEU A 75 0.57 -2.74 8.55
N ARG A 76 -0.10 -3.33 9.52
CA ARG A 76 -0.64 -4.68 9.45
C ARG A 76 -2.11 -4.61 9.75
N THR A 77 -2.92 -5.30 8.97
CA THR A 77 -4.36 -5.37 9.20
C THR A 77 -4.74 -6.80 9.53
N GLU A 78 -5.61 -6.94 10.52
CA GLU A 78 -6.27 -8.18 10.89
C GLU A 78 -7.78 -7.95 10.80
N THR A 79 -8.51 -8.98 10.42
CA THR A 79 -9.98 -8.94 10.33
C THR A 79 -10.56 -9.99 11.24
N ASP A 80 -11.50 -9.58 12.07
CA ASP A 80 -12.24 -10.45 12.97
C ASP A 80 -13.73 -10.18 12.78
N GLU A 81 -14.42 -11.15 12.17
CA GLU A 81 -15.84 -11.07 11.77
C GLU A 81 -16.15 -9.76 11.02
N ASP A 82 -16.76 -8.81 11.71
CA ASP A 82 -17.24 -7.54 11.16
C ASP A 82 -16.33 -6.35 11.49
N VAL A 83 -15.13 -6.59 12.04
CA VAL A 83 -14.23 -5.55 12.49
C VAL A 83 -12.84 -5.70 11.86
N ALA A 84 -12.26 -4.57 11.45
CA ALA A 84 -10.87 -4.49 11.06
C ALA A 84 -10.02 -3.93 12.22
N VAL A 85 -8.92 -4.60 12.54
CA VAL A 85 -7.90 -4.10 13.47
C VAL A 85 -6.67 -3.74 12.66
N ILE A 86 -6.29 -2.47 12.69
CA ILE A 86 -5.13 -1.95 11.99
C ILE A 86 -4.04 -1.65 13.01
N HIS A 87 -2.95 -2.40 12.95
CA HIS A 87 -1.73 -2.14 13.71
C HIS A 87 -0.80 -1.26 12.87
N TRP A 88 -0.27 -0.21 13.48
CA TRP A 88 0.72 0.66 12.85
C TRP A 88 1.98 0.75 13.69
N VAL A 89 3.11 0.91 13.01
CA VAL A 89 4.40 1.19 13.63
C VAL A 89 5.05 2.34 12.87
N ALA A 90 5.53 3.35 13.58
CA ALA A 90 6.26 4.49 13.07
C ALA A 90 7.65 4.54 13.72
N ARG A 91 8.69 4.73 12.91
CA ARG A 91 10.10 4.76 13.33
C ARG A 91 10.81 5.93 12.67
N THR A 92 11.72 6.57 13.41
CA THR A 92 12.69 7.50 12.84
C THR A 92 14.08 6.91 12.86
N ARG A 93 14.82 7.13 11.77
CA ARG A 93 16.25 6.87 11.68
C ARG A 93 16.97 8.09 11.14
N TYR A 94 18.22 8.23 11.55
CA TYR A 94 19.11 9.19 10.93
C TYR A 94 19.33 8.82 9.46
N GLY A 95 19.02 9.75 8.55
CA GLY A 95 19.19 9.60 7.10
C GLY A 95 20.25 10.53 6.49
N GLY A 96 21.10 11.15 7.31
CA GLY A 96 22.14 12.06 6.83
C GLY A 96 23.38 11.34 6.29
N GLY A 97 24.15 12.00 5.42
CA GLY A 97 25.35 11.42 4.79
C GLY A 97 26.63 11.47 5.64
N ALA A 98 26.68 12.31 6.68
CA ALA A 98 27.80 12.35 7.61
C ALA A 98 27.55 11.40 8.79
N ALA A 99 28.60 10.77 9.32
CA ALA A 99 28.47 9.93 10.50
C ALA A 99 27.96 10.76 11.70
N PRO A 100 26.77 10.47 12.24
CA PRO A 100 26.21 11.19 13.37
C PRO A 100 26.98 10.83 14.65
N SER A 101 27.00 11.74 15.61
CA SER A 101 27.52 11.41 16.95
C SER A 101 26.60 10.39 17.64
N ALA A 102 27.13 9.68 18.63
CA ALA A 102 26.35 8.72 19.42
C ALA A 102 25.13 9.36 20.09
N GLN A 103 25.25 10.63 20.52
CA GLN A 103 24.15 11.39 21.10
C GLN A 103 23.06 11.68 20.06
N VAL A 104 23.44 12.11 18.85
CA VAL A 104 22.48 12.34 17.75
C VAL A 104 21.77 11.05 17.37
N LEU A 105 22.47 9.91 17.32
CA LEU A 105 21.84 8.61 17.07
C LEU A 105 20.81 8.27 18.13
N LYS A 106 21.14 8.46 19.41
CA LYS A 106 20.22 8.19 20.52
C LYS A 106 18.98 9.07 20.47
N ASP A 107 19.15 10.36 20.20
CA ASP A 107 18.05 11.33 20.17
C ASP A 107 17.20 11.26 18.88
N SER A 108 17.77 10.70 17.81
CA SER A 108 17.12 10.53 16.51
C SER A 108 16.30 9.24 16.38
N ARG A 109 16.47 8.28 17.30
CA ARG A 109 15.66 7.06 17.34
C ARG A 109 14.38 7.33 18.11
N ARG A 110 13.27 7.33 17.40
CA ARG A 110 11.93 7.40 17.96
C ARG A 110 11.15 6.25 17.36
N GLU A 111 10.41 5.57 18.19
CA GLU A 111 9.49 4.52 17.79
C GLU A 111 8.17 4.76 18.50
N ALA A 112 7.09 4.52 17.78
CA ALA A 112 5.74 4.55 18.30
C ALA A 112 4.94 3.54 17.52
N TYR A 113 3.96 2.95 18.18
CA TYR A 113 3.05 1.99 17.59
C TYR A 113 1.68 2.20 18.20
N GLY A 114 0.67 1.68 17.52
CA GLY A 114 -0.70 1.75 17.98
C GLY A 114 -1.59 0.82 17.19
N SER A 115 -2.82 0.68 17.66
CA SER A 115 -3.83 -0.15 17.00
C SER A 115 -5.13 0.62 16.88
N LEU A 116 -5.80 0.47 15.75
CA LEU A 116 -7.09 1.07 15.44
C LEU A 116 -8.09 -0.05 15.26
N ARG A 117 -9.12 -0.10 16.11
CA ARG A 117 -10.28 -0.96 15.88
C ARG A 117 -11.31 -0.18 15.07
N VAL A 118 -11.70 -0.71 13.91
CA VAL A 118 -12.58 -0.06 12.94
C VAL A 118 -13.83 -0.90 12.75
N ASP A 119 -14.96 -0.36 13.21
CA ASP A 119 -16.30 -0.89 12.97
C ASP A 119 -16.94 -0.16 11.77
N PRO A 120 -17.35 -0.86 10.71
CA PRO A 120 -18.01 -0.26 9.55
C PRO A 120 -19.25 0.58 9.88
N ALA A 121 -19.97 0.26 10.96
CA ALA A 121 -21.23 0.90 11.31
C ALA A 121 -21.11 2.37 11.77
N GLY A 122 -19.90 2.86 12.10
CA GLY A 122 -19.65 4.23 12.55
C GLY A 122 -18.94 4.30 13.91
N PRO A 123 -18.45 5.48 14.35
CA PRO A 123 -17.36 5.54 15.34
C PRO A 123 -17.84 5.23 16.77
N PRO A 124 -17.02 4.59 17.61
CA PRO A 124 -15.68 5.09 17.93
C PRO A 124 -14.55 4.24 17.37
N VAL A 125 -13.64 4.89 16.63
CA VAL A 125 -12.29 4.36 16.41
C VAL A 125 -11.61 4.30 17.77
N VAL A 126 -11.47 3.10 18.33
CA VAL A 126 -10.77 2.92 19.60
C VAL A 126 -9.30 2.79 19.30
N VAL A 127 -8.53 3.81 19.69
CA VAL A 127 -7.08 3.70 19.79
C VAL A 127 -6.78 2.82 21.00
N LEU A 128 -6.41 1.57 20.76
CA LEU A 128 -6.06 0.67 21.84
C LEU A 128 -4.65 1.02 22.34
N PRO A 129 -4.44 1.12 23.66
CA PRO A 129 -3.10 1.31 24.20
C PRO A 129 -2.23 0.10 23.91
N GLU A 130 -0.97 0.40 23.60
CA GLU A 130 0.24 -0.42 23.67
C GLU A 130 0.03 -1.93 23.84
N ALA A 131 -0.16 -2.65 22.73
CA ALA A 131 0.06 -4.10 22.72
C ALA A 131 1.57 -4.36 22.64
N GLU A 132 2.08 -5.15 23.59
CA GLU A 132 3.48 -5.54 23.75
C GLU A 132 4.15 -5.81 22.39
N ALA A 133 5.28 -5.13 22.14
CA ALA A 133 5.95 -5.11 20.85
C ALA A 133 6.14 -6.54 20.30
N PRO A 134 5.70 -6.83 19.06
CA PRO A 134 5.99 -8.11 18.43
C PRO A 134 7.52 -8.30 18.34
N PRO A 135 8.03 -9.54 18.49
CA PRO A 135 9.46 -9.80 18.47
C PRO A 135 10.08 -9.28 17.17
N GLU A 136 11.23 -8.61 17.29
CA GLU A 136 11.98 -8.11 16.15
C GLU A 136 12.22 -9.27 15.14
N PRO A 137 11.93 -9.09 13.84
CA PRO A 137 12.34 -10.06 12.86
C PRO A 137 13.87 -10.13 12.90
N THR A 138 14.37 -11.30 13.30
CA THR A 138 15.81 -11.58 13.32
C THR A 138 16.32 -11.47 11.90
N ASP A 139 17.15 -10.45 11.64
CA ASP A 139 17.84 -10.18 10.39
C ASP A 139 18.88 -11.30 10.17
N ALA A 140 18.41 -12.46 9.74
CA ALA A 140 19.22 -13.65 9.44
C ALA A 140 18.65 -14.34 8.21
N ASP A 141 18.76 -13.69 7.05
CA ASP A 141 19.42 -14.23 5.86
C ASP A 141 19.36 -13.17 4.75
N ALA A 142 20.47 -12.46 4.52
CA ALA A 142 20.63 -11.63 3.33
C ALA A 142 21.47 -12.44 2.33
N PRO A 143 20.91 -12.95 1.22
CA PRO A 143 21.73 -13.53 0.17
C PRO A 143 22.59 -12.44 -0.47
N SER A 144 23.89 -12.72 -0.53
CA SER A 144 24.92 -11.88 -1.12
C SER A 144 24.61 -11.64 -2.61
N LEU A 145 24.42 -10.37 -3.00
CA LEU A 145 24.22 -9.96 -4.39
C LEU A 145 25.52 -10.13 -5.19
N VAL A 146 25.55 -11.13 -6.08
CA VAL A 146 26.56 -11.25 -7.14
C VAL A 146 26.22 -10.23 -8.24
N PRO A 147 27.20 -9.50 -8.80
CA PRO A 147 26.93 -8.54 -9.89
C PRO A 147 26.50 -9.28 -11.17
N PRO A 148 25.46 -8.81 -11.89
CA PRO A 148 24.99 -9.46 -13.10
C PRO A 148 25.98 -9.24 -14.25
N ALA A 149 26.32 -10.34 -14.94
CA ALA A 149 26.98 -10.30 -16.24
C ALA A 149 26.03 -9.69 -17.29
N ALA A 150 26.59 -8.95 -18.24
CA ALA A 150 25.85 -8.29 -19.32
C ALA A 150 25.07 -9.32 -20.15
N VAL A 151 23.74 -9.26 -20.07
CA VAL A 151 22.83 -10.09 -20.87
C VAL A 151 22.47 -9.33 -22.14
N SER A 152 22.79 -9.93 -23.28
CA SER A 152 22.44 -9.46 -24.62
C SER A 152 20.93 -9.20 -24.75
N ALA A 153 20.59 -8.12 -25.46
CA ALA A 153 19.23 -7.66 -25.72
C ALA A 153 18.37 -8.76 -26.37
N ARG A 154 17.51 -9.40 -25.55
CA ARG A 154 16.29 -10.06 -26.01
C ARG A 154 15.21 -8.99 -26.22
N PRO A 155 14.28 -9.17 -27.18
CA PRO A 155 13.09 -8.32 -27.25
C PRO A 155 12.40 -8.35 -25.88
N ALA A 156 12.08 -7.16 -25.37
CA ALA A 156 11.69 -6.96 -23.98
C ALA A 156 10.35 -7.66 -23.72
N ALA A 157 10.38 -8.81 -23.07
CA ALA A 157 9.19 -9.36 -22.44
C ALA A 157 8.67 -8.35 -21.41
N ASP A 158 7.36 -8.31 -21.22
CA ASP A 158 6.77 -7.49 -20.16
C ASP A 158 7.40 -7.82 -18.80
N VAL A 159 7.57 -6.80 -17.96
CA VAL A 159 8.20 -6.96 -16.64
C VAL A 159 7.12 -7.21 -15.60
N LEU A 160 7.08 -8.41 -15.03
CA LEU A 160 6.21 -8.75 -13.91
C LEU A 160 6.67 -8.00 -12.65
N LEU A 161 5.78 -7.18 -12.08
CA LEU A 161 6.03 -6.38 -10.89
C LEU A 161 5.56 -7.11 -9.62
N ASP A 162 4.41 -7.76 -9.68
CA ASP A 162 3.81 -8.49 -8.58
C ASP A 162 2.83 -9.56 -9.10
N GLN A 163 2.55 -10.58 -8.29
CA GLN A 163 1.55 -11.60 -8.61
C GLN A 163 0.88 -12.14 -7.34
N SER A 164 -0.43 -12.39 -7.42
CA SER A 164 -1.18 -12.99 -6.31
C SER A 164 -2.36 -13.81 -6.83
N MET A 165 -2.80 -14.78 -6.04
CA MET A 165 -4.01 -15.55 -6.33
C MET A 165 -5.25 -14.80 -5.82
N ALA A 166 -6.28 -14.73 -6.65
CA ALA A 166 -7.60 -14.23 -6.27
C ALA A 166 -8.66 -15.24 -6.70
N GLY A 167 -9.09 -16.10 -5.77
CA GLY A 167 -9.94 -17.26 -6.12
C GLY A 167 -9.17 -18.25 -6.99
N ASP A 168 -9.69 -18.53 -8.19
CA ASP A 168 -9.11 -19.46 -9.17
C ASP A 168 -8.22 -18.79 -10.23
N VAL A 169 -8.07 -17.46 -10.17
CA VAL A 169 -7.26 -16.70 -11.13
C VAL A 169 -5.98 -16.18 -10.51
N LEU A 170 -4.90 -16.18 -11.31
CA LEU A 170 -3.65 -15.51 -10.99
C LEU A 170 -3.76 -14.06 -11.47
N VAL A 171 -3.67 -13.11 -10.54
CA VAL A 171 -3.64 -11.68 -10.85
C VAL A 171 -2.19 -11.24 -10.93
N GLU A 172 -1.81 -10.68 -12.07
CA GLU A 172 -0.46 -10.18 -12.34
C GLU A 172 -0.48 -8.66 -12.50
N LEU A 173 0.45 -7.99 -11.82
CA LEU A 173 0.77 -6.59 -12.04
C LEU A 173 2.01 -6.50 -12.92
N VAL A 174 1.89 -5.87 -14.08
CA VAL A 174 2.88 -5.96 -15.15
C VAL A 174 3.19 -4.57 -15.71
N LEU A 175 4.47 -4.28 -15.92
CA LEU A 175 4.94 -3.14 -16.70
C LEU A 175 5.16 -3.57 -18.15
N ARG A 176 4.28 -3.07 -19.04
CA ARG A 176 4.36 -3.32 -20.48
C ARG A 176 5.62 -2.69 -21.05
N SER A 177 6.44 -3.48 -21.73
CA SER A 177 7.74 -3.04 -22.22
C SER A 177 7.66 -2.09 -23.43
N ASP A 178 6.59 -2.20 -24.21
CA ASP A 178 6.34 -1.43 -25.43
C ASP A 178 5.86 0.00 -25.15
N SER A 179 5.09 0.18 -24.08
CA SER A 179 4.33 1.38 -23.76
C SER A 179 4.72 2.01 -22.42
N GLY A 180 5.45 1.27 -21.58
CA GLY A 180 5.72 1.64 -20.20
C GLY A 180 4.47 1.68 -19.32
N ALA A 181 3.35 1.11 -19.79
CA ALA A 181 2.09 1.12 -19.07
C ALA A 181 2.11 0.10 -17.92
N ILE A 182 1.59 0.48 -16.76
CA ILE A 182 1.29 -0.46 -15.69
C ILE A 182 -0.09 -1.06 -15.93
N VAL A 183 -0.15 -2.38 -15.92
CA VAL A 183 -1.32 -3.18 -16.27
C VAL A 183 -1.58 -4.22 -15.19
N LEU A 184 -2.85 -4.40 -14.85
CA LEU A 184 -3.32 -5.53 -14.06
C LEU A 184 -4.01 -6.51 -15.00
N ARG A 185 -3.67 -7.80 -14.94
CA ARG A 185 -4.34 -8.83 -15.74
C ARG A 185 -4.65 -10.05 -14.91
N ALA A 186 -5.77 -10.70 -15.23
CA ALA A 186 -6.07 -12.04 -14.72
C ALA A 186 -5.62 -13.09 -15.72
N VAL A 187 -4.90 -14.08 -15.21
CA VAL A 187 -4.36 -15.21 -15.95
C VAL A 187 -4.95 -16.48 -15.38
N GLU A 188 -5.42 -17.37 -16.25
CA GLU A 188 -5.80 -18.72 -15.85
C GLU A 188 -4.54 -19.53 -15.55
N PRO A 189 -4.30 -19.95 -14.30
CA PRO A 189 -2.99 -20.46 -13.88
C PRO A 189 -2.59 -21.77 -14.57
N LEU A 190 -3.56 -22.58 -15.01
CA LEU A 190 -3.29 -23.86 -15.66
C LEU A 190 -2.88 -23.70 -17.14
N VAL A 191 -3.42 -22.71 -17.83
CA VAL A 191 -3.26 -22.55 -19.29
C VAL A 191 -2.36 -21.35 -19.63
N GLY A 192 -2.20 -20.40 -18.71
CA GLY A 192 -1.48 -19.15 -18.93
C GLY A 192 -2.24 -18.18 -19.84
N THR A 193 -3.53 -18.40 -20.05
CA THR A 193 -4.39 -17.53 -20.88
C THR A 193 -4.80 -16.30 -20.08
N VAL A 194 -4.64 -15.13 -20.68
CA VAL A 194 -5.12 -13.87 -20.10
C VAL A 194 -6.65 -13.82 -20.28
N LYS A 195 -7.40 -13.82 -19.17
CA LYS A 195 -8.86 -13.69 -19.17
C LYS A 195 -9.28 -12.24 -19.46
N TRP A 196 -8.64 -11.30 -18.78
CA TRP A 196 -8.86 -9.87 -18.96
C TRP A 196 -7.62 -9.08 -18.61
N GLU A 197 -7.58 -7.84 -19.07
CA GLU A 197 -6.48 -6.92 -18.86
C GLU A 197 -6.99 -5.49 -18.67
N VAL A 198 -6.47 -4.82 -17.66
CA VAL A 198 -6.86 -3.44 -17.29
C VAL A 198 -5.62 -2.59 -17.12
N ARG A 199 -5.56 -1.49 -17.86
CA ARG A 199 -4.50 -0.49 -17.71
C ARG A 199 -4.72 0.34 -16.44
N LEU A 200 -3.72 0.35 -15.56
CA LEU A 200 -3.75 1.07 -14.29
C LEU A 200 -3.21 2.51 -14.38
N ASP A 201 -2.53 2.84 -15.48
CA ASP A 201 -1.86 4.14 -15.63
C ASP A 201 -2.74 5.31 -15.19
N HIS A 202 -2.26 5.96 -14.14
CA HIS A 202 -2.61 7.32 -13.82
C HIS A 202 -1.93 8.22 -14.86
N ALA A 203 -2.48 8.29 -16.08
CA ALA A 203 -2.19 9.44 -16.92
C ALA A 203 -2.89 10.66 -16.31
N ALA A 204 -2.38 11.12 -15.17
CA ALA A 204 -2.38 12.53 -14.88
C ALA A 204 -1.58 13.17 -16.01
N THR A 205 -2.25 13.58 -17.07
CA THR A 205 -1.73 14.62 -17.96
C THR A 205 -1.55 15.88 -17.11
N ARG A 206 -0.49 15.93 -16.29
CA ARG A 206 0.10 17.20 -15.88
C ARG A 206 0.70 17.78 -17.15
N ARG A 207 -0.14 18.48 -17.91
CA ARG A 207 0.34 19.45 -18.88
C ARG A 207 1.24 20.39 -18.07
N ALA A 208 2.52 20.46 -18.42
CA ALA A 208 3.41 21.45 -17.82
C ALA A 208 2.71 22.83 -17.95
N PRO A 209 2.66 23.64 -16.87
CA PRO A 209 2.11 24.98 -16.98
C PRO A 209 2.85 25.72 -18.10
N LYS A 210 2.12 26.33 -19.02
CA LYS A 210 2.73 27.23 -20.01
C LYS A 210 3.44 28.32 -19.23
N LEU A 211 4.76 28.42 -19.40
CA LEU A 211 5.50 29.57 -18.93
C LEU A 211 4.87 30.83 -19.55
N PRO A 212 4.59 31.89 -18.76
CA PRO A 212 4.17 33.16 -19.32
C PRO A 212 5.29 33.72 -20.24
N PRO A 213 4.91 34.46 -21.30
CA PRO A 213 5.86 35.03 -22.26
C PRO A 213 6.80 36.05 -21.63
#